data_AF-A0A1U9UYL9-F1
#
_entry.id   AF-A0A1U9UYL9-F1
#
_cell.length_a   1.000
_cell.length_b   1.000
_cell.length_c   1.000
_cell.angle_alpha   90.00
_cell.angle_beta   90.00
_cell.angle_gamma   90.00
#
_symmetry.space_group_name_H-M   'P 1'
#
loop_
_entity.id
_entity.type
_entity.pdbx_description
1 polymer ?
#
loop_
_entity_poly.entity_id
_entity_poly.type
_entity_poly.pdbx_seq_one_letter_code
_entity_poly.pdbx_strand_id
1 'polypeptide(L)'
;MQLGYGFDDSHHVQKAEVAMLWDSGFAWGNPQGWQVDLQWEVNVAHWRSTSDNNPNNLWEFGASPVVRVAWWRHTWVPFVELSVGPRLLTGTRTSDDHVISSAFQFSEYAGIGLTVGKNRNFTAGYRFQHLSNAGIKEPNPGTTFHVIYLRYHF
;
A
#
# COMPACT_ATOMS: atom_id res chain seq x y z
N MET A 1 -11.82 7.03 0.53
CA MET A 1 -10.57 7.55 1.16
C MET A 1 -10.04 6.55 2.16
N GLN A 2 -8.73 6.33 2.19
CA GLN A 2 -8.03 5.38 3.04
C GLN A 2 -6.96 6.07 3.88
N LEU A 3 -6.84 5.64 5.13
CA LEU A 3 -5.76 5.99 6.04
C LEU A 3 -5.03 4.71 6.44
N GLY A 4 -3.71 4.71 6.28
CA GLY A 4 -2.85 3.57 6.59
C GLY A 4 -1.73 3.95 7.55
N TYR A 5 -1.33 2.99 8.39
CA TYR A 5 -0.11 3.06 9.18
C TYR A 5 0.69 1.78 8.96
N GLY A 6 1.98 1.90 8.72
CA GLY A 6 2.85 0.76 8.54
C GLY A 6 4.22 0.92 9.19
N PHE A 7 4.93 -0.20 9.27
CA PHE A 7 6.25 -0.28 9.88
C PHE A 7 7.11 -1.33 9.17
N ASP A 8 8.40 -1.02 9.08
CA ASP A 8 9.49 -1.91 8.70
C ASP A 8 10.50 -1.90 9.86
N ASP A 9 10.43 -2.94 10.69
CA ASP A 9 11.32 -3.08 11.85
C ASP A 9 12.76 -3.39 11.44
N SER A 10 12.97 -3.99 10.26
CA SER A 10 14.32 -4.37 9.81
C SER A 10 15.15 -3.15 9.44
N HIS A 11 14.50 -2.12 8.91
CA HIS A 11 15.15 -0.87 8.49
C HIS A 11 14.84 0.33 9.40
N HIS A 12 14.13 0.12 10.51
CA HIS A 12 13.75 1.16 11.47
C HIS A 12 12.97 2.31 10.80
N VAL A 13 11.92 1.96 10.05
CA VAL A 13 11.08 2.94 9.34
C VAL A 13 9.62 2.75 9.68
N GLN A 14 8.93 3.84 9.99
CA GLN A 14 7.49 3.89 10.16
C GLN A 14 6.86 4.74 9.07
N LYS A 15 5.63 4.40 8.68
CA LYS A 15 4.93 5.01 7.55
C LYS A 15 3.52 5.39 7.96
N ALA A 16 3.10 6.60 7.61
CA ALA A 16 1.70 7.02 7.64
C ALA A 16 1.24 7.37 6.22
N GLU A 17 0.11 6.84 5.78
CA GLU A 17 -0.36 6.95 4.40
C GLU A 17 -1.80 7.46 4.33
N VAL A 18 -2.06 8.32 3.33
CA VAL A 18 -3.39 8.65 2.85
C VAL A 18 -3.50 8.19 1.41
N ALA A 19 -4.56 7.46 1.08
CA ALA A 19 -4.81 6.99 -0.28
C ALA A 19 -6.24 7.26 -0.74
N MET A 20 -6.40 7.49 -2.03
CA MET A 20 -7.69 7.52 -2.72
C MET A 20 -7.72 6.35 -3.68
N LEU A 21 -8.81 5.59 -3.65
CA LEU A 21 -9.04 4.49 -4.56
C LEU A 21 -10.40 4.68 -5.23
N TRP A 22 -10.45 4.40 -6.52
CA TRP A 22 -11.68 4.44 -7.29
C TRP A 22 -11.79 3.26 -8.26
N ASP A 23 -13.02 2.87 -8.56
CA ASP A 23 -13.32 1.76 -9.45
C ASP A 23 -12.95 2.13 -10.90
N SER A 24 -12.35 1.19 -11.63
CA SER A 24 -11.98 1.38 -13.04
C SER A 24 -13.14 1.15 -14.02
N GLY A 25 -14.27 0.62 -13.54
CA GLY A 25 -15.39 0.08 -14.30
C GLY A 25 -15.22 -1.40 -14.68
N PHE A 26 -14.04 -1.98 -14.45
CA PHE A 26 -13.79 -3.38 -14.73
C PHE A 26 -14.25 -4.27 -13.57
N ALA A 27 -15.13 -5.21 -13.87
CA ALA A 27 -15.50 -6.27 -12.96
C ALA A 27 -15.76 -7.58 -13.71
N TRP A 28 -15.35 -8.70 -13.11
CA TRP A 28 -15.52 -10.04 -13.67
C TRP A 28 -15.89 -11.04 -12.57
N GLY A 29 -16.75 -12.01 -12.90
CA GLY A 29 -17.21 -13.04 -11.96
C GLY A 29 -18.69 -12.94 -11.63
N ASN A 30 -19.08 -13.46 -10.46
CA ASN A 30 -20.47 -13.53 -10.01
C ASN A 30 -20.79 -12.35 -9.06
N PRO A 31 -21.71 -11.44 -9.42
CA PRO A 31 -22.10 -10.31 -8.57
C PRO A 31 -22.69 -10.70 -7.20
N GLN A 32 -23.20 -11.93 -7.07
CA GLN A 32 -23.74 -12.49 -5.82
C GLN A 32 -22.76 -13.45 -5.12
N GLY A 33 -21.52 -13.54 -5.62
CA GLY A 33 -20.51 -14.48 -5.17
C GLY A 33 -19.12 -13.86 -5.22
N TRP A 34 -18.17 -14.61 -5.77
CA TRP A 34 -16.81 -14.13 -6.00
C TRP A 34 -16.78 -13.19 -7.20
N GLN A 35 -16.23 -12.01 -6.98
CA GLN A 35 -16.04 -11.00 -8.02
C GLN A 35 -14.62 -10.47 -7.94
N VAL A 36 -14.03 -10.29 -9.12
CA VAL A 36 -12.75 -9.63 -9.31
C VAL A 36 -13.03 -8.23 -9.83
N ASP A 37 -12.46 -7.22 -9.18
CA ASP A 37 -12.52 -5.83 -9.60
C ASP A 37 -11.12 -5.24 -9.72
N LEU A 38 -11.01 -4.18 -10.53
CA LEU A 38 -9.79 -3.40 -10.68
C LEU A 38 -10.05 -1.98 -10.18
N GLN A 39 -9.22 -1.53 -9.26
CA GLN A 39 -9.26 -0.18 -8.70
C GLN A 39 -7.99 0.57 -9.08
N TRP A 40 -8.09 1.88 -9.21
CA TRP A 40 -6.94 2.76 -9.32
C TRP A 40 -6.66 3.36 -7.94
N GLU A 41 -5.42 3.24 -7.47
CA GLU A 41 -4.93 3.86 -6.24
C GLU A 41 -4.02 5.04 -6.58
N VAL A 42 -4.19 6.14 -5.86
CA VAL A 42 -3.15 7.16 -5.67
C VAL A 42 -2.92 7.36 -4.19
N ASN A 43 -1.66 7.51 -3.79
CA ASN A 43 -1.29 7.66 -2.40
C ASN A 43 -0.22 8.73 -2.17
N VAL A 44 -0.27 9.29 -0.97
CA VAL A 44 0.82 10.07 -0.38
C VAL A 44 1.12 9.47 0.98
N ALA A 45 2.40 9.27 1.28
CA ALA A 45 2.81 8.78 2.58
C ALA A 45 4.02 9.53 3.13
N HIS A 46 4.09 9.61 4.45
CA HIS A 46 5.24 10.14 5.16
C HIS A 46 5.97 9.00 5.86
N TRP A 47 7.27 8.89 5.63
CA TRP A 47 8.15 7.91 6.24
C TRP A 47 8.97 8.61 7.32
N ARG A 48 8.88 8.08 8.54
CA ARG A 48 9.68 8.49 9.69
C ARG A 48 10.74 7.44 9.95
N SER A 49 12.02 7.81 9.86
CA SER A 49 13.10 6.96 10.34
C SER A 49 13.14 7.01 11.86
N THR A 50 13.28 5.84 12.48
CA THR A 50 13.54 5.66 13.91
C THR A 50 14.93 5.08 14.16
N SER A 51 15.83 5.15 13.18
CA SER A 51 17.23 4.77 13.32
C SER A 51 18.00 5.82 14.12
N ASP A 52 18.97 5.38 14.91
CA ASP A 52 19.88 6.27 15.64
C ASP A 52 21.04 6.78 14.75
N ASN A 53 21.24 6.18 13.58
CA ASN A 53 22.35 6.50 12.68
C ASN A 53 21.93 7.46 11.56
N ASN A 54 21.96 8.76 11.87
CA ASN A 54 21.65 9.85 10.93
C ASN A 54 20.27 9.71 10.25
N PRO A 55 19.17 9.73 11.04
CA PRO A 55 17.83 9.50 10.52
C PRO A 55 17.39 10.59 9.54
N ASN A 56 16.68 10.19 8.51
CA ASN A 56 16.15 11.05 7.47
C ASN A 56 14.71 10.64 7.12
N ASN A 57 13.79 11.61 7.17
CA ASN A 57 12.38 11.39 6.87
C ASN A 57 12.11 11.65 5.38
N LEU A 58 11.21 10.86 4.79
CA LEU A 58 10.90 10.93 3.37
C LEU A 58 9.40 11.13 3.15
N TRP A 59 9.05 11.68 2.00
CA TRP A 59 7.70 11.58 1.45
C TRP A 59 7.69 10.61 0.28
N GLU A 60 6.60 9.86 0.17
CA GLU A 60 6.31 8.92 -0.90
C GLU A 60 5.05 9.39 -1.65
N PHE A 61 5.10 9.35 -2.97
CA PHE A 61 3.97 9.58 -3.87
C PHE A 61 3.80 8.37 -4.76
N GLY A 62 2.58 7.90 -4.95
CA GLY A 62 2.33 6.69 -5.71
C GLY A 62 1.05 6.69 -6.50
N ALA A 63 1.06 5.87 -7.55
CA ALA A 63 -0.10 5.50 -8.33
C ALA A 63 0.01 4.02 -8.68
N SER A 64 -1.04 3.23 -8.51
CA SER A 64 -1.00 1.80 -8.83
C SER A 64 -2.37 1.21 -9.15
N PRO A 65 -2.47 0.28 -10.11
CA PRO A 65 -3.63 -0.61 -10.22
C PRO A 65 -3.69 -1.57 -9.03
N VAL A 66 -4.89 -1.82 -8.53
CA VAL A 66 -5.16 -2.75 -7.44
C VAL A 66 -6.20 -3.74 -7.92
N VAL A 67 -5.80 -5.00 -8.03
CA VAL A 67 -6.71 -6.10 -8.31
C VAL A 67 -7.27 -6.59 -7.00
N ARG A 68 -8.59 -6.63 -6.89
CA ARG A 68 -9.29 -7.09 -5.70
C ARG A 68 -10.16 -8.29 -6.04
N VAL A 69 -10.16 -9.29 -5.17
CA VAL A 69 -11.06 -10.44 -5.24
C VAL A 69 -11.90 -10.47 -3.98
N ALA A 70 -13.20 -10.23 -4.11
CA ALA A 70 -14.12 -10.05 -3.01
C ALA A 70 -15.30 -11.03 -3.07
N TRP A 71 -15.81 -11.42 -1.91
CA TRP A 71 -16.97 -12.29 -1.80
C TRP A 71 -18.22 -11.51 -1.36
N TRP A 72 -19.06 -11.12 -2.34
CA TRP A 72 -20.16 -10.16 -2.16
C TRP A 72 -21.46 -10.74 -1.60
N ARG A 73 -21.47 -12.02 -1.23
CA ARG A 73 -22.67 -12.74 -0.78
C ARG A 73 -23.19 -12.28 0.59
N HIS A 74 -22.32 -11.69 1.41
CA HIS A 74 -22.62 -11.35 2.80
C HIS A 74 -22.64 -9.83 3.04
N THR A 75 -23.17 -9.44 4.20
CA THR A 75 -23.10 -8.04 4.69
C THR A 75 -21.67 -7.65 5.06
N TRP A 76 -20.86 -8.64 5.46
CA TRP A 76 -19.43 -8.54 5.63
C TRP A 76 -18.76 -9.15 4.40
N VAL A 77 -18.03 -8.34 3.64
CA VAL A 77 -17.44 -8.71 2.35
C VAL A 77 -15.94 -8.90 2.56
N PRO A 78 -15.46 -10.14 2.78
CA PRO A 78 -14.04 -10.40 2.85
C PRO A 78 -13.44 -10.27 1.45
N PHE A 79 -12.18 -9.85 1.39
CA PHE A 79 -11.44 -9.74 0.14
C PHE A 79 -9.96 -9.98 0.32
N VAL A 80 -9.31 -10.28 -0.80
CA VAL A 80 -7.86 -10.22 -0.96
C VAL A 80 -7.54 -9.20 -2.05
N GLU A 81 -6.38 -8.57 -1.98
CA GLU A 81 -5.93 -7.58 -2.96
C GLU A 81 -4.46 -7.74 -3.31
N LEU A 82 -4.12 -7.40 -4.55
CA LEU A 82 -2.78 -7.43 -5.10
C LEU A 82 -2.55 -6.15 -5.91
N SER A 83 -1.35 -5.59 -5.83
CA SER A 83 -1.00 -4.36 -6.55
C SER A 83 0.47 -4.36 -6.92
N VAL A 84 0.77 -3.81 -8.09
CA VAL A 84 2.12 -3.48 -8.53
C VAL A 84 2.07 -2.11 -9.18
N GLY A 85 2.91 -1.17 -8.75
CA GLY A 85 3.00 0.12 -9.41
C GLY A 85 4.12 1.02 -8.92
N PRO A 86 4.33 2.16 -9.58
CA PRO A 86 5.41 3.09 -9.28
C PRO A 86 5.21 3.84 -7.96
N ARG A 87 6.32 4.16 -7.31
CA ARG A 87 6.45 5.09 -6.18
C ARG A 87 7.61 6.05 -6.44
N LEU A 88 7.45 7.28 -5.96
CA LEU A 88 8.47 8.33 -6.00
C LEU A 88 8.72 8.82 -4.57
N LEU A 89 9.96 8.71 -4.13
CA LEU A 89 10.45 9.17 -2.83
C LEU A 89 11.16 10.51 -2.97
N THR A 90 11.03 11.39 -1.96
CA THR A 90 11.76 12.68 -1.94
C THR A 90 13.24 12.56 -1.62
N GLY A 91 13.71 11.36 -1.28
CA GLY A 91 15.10 11.07 -0.96
C GLY A 91 15.40 9.59 -1.14
N THR A 92 16.68 9.26 -1.11
CA THR A 92 17.18 7.90 -1.45
C THR A 92 17.75 7.16 -0.25
N ARG A 93 17.51 7.66 0.97
CA ARG A 93 17.95 7.05 2.22
C ARG A 93 17.04 7.46 3.37
N THR A 94 16.83 6.57 4.32
CA THR A 94 16.18 6.90 5.59
C THR A 94 17.16 6.96 6.75
N SER A 95 18.35 6.39 6.60
CA SER A 95 19.47 6.46 7.56
C SER A 95 20.77 6.17 6.82
N ASP A 96 21.92 6.29 7.48
CA ASP A 96 23.20 5.88 6.89
C ASP A 96 23.29 4.35 6.72
N ASP A 97 22.49 3.59 7.48
CA ASP A 97 22.38 2.12 7.36
C ASP A 97 21.34 1.66 6.32
N HIS A 98 20.50 2.58 5.82
CA HIS A 98 19.43 2.24 4.88
C HIS A 98 19.39 3.22 3.70
N VAL A 99 20.10 2.84 2.64
CA VAL A 99 20.27 3.59 1.38
C VAL A 99 19.60 2.81 0.24
N ILE A 100 18.52 3.36 -0.30
CA ILE A 100 17.68 2.78 -1.36
C ILE A 100 18.14 3.23 -2.78
N SER A 101 19.08 4.19 -2.81
CA SER A 101 19.87 4.64 -3.98
C SER A 101 19.15 5.35 -5.11
N SER A 102 17.83 5.20 -5.23
CA SER A 102 16.99 5.88 -6.22
C SER A 102 15.71 6.41 -5.59
N ALA A 103 15.24 7.55 -6.10
CA ALA A 103 13.96 8.12 -5.67
C ALA A 103 12.77 7.33 -6.26
N PHE A 104 12.91 6.82 -7.48
CA PHE A 104 11.92 5.97 -8.11
C PHE A 104 12.03 4.53 -7.57
N GLN A 105 10.91 3.98 -7.12
CA GLN A 105 10.78 2.61 -6.63
C GLN A 105 9.59 1.93 -7.29
N PHE A 106 9.65 0.61 -7.45
CA PHE A 106 8.47 -0.21 -7.65
C PHE A 106 7.90 -0.57 -6.29
N SER A 107 6.57 -0.51 -6.15
CA SER A 107 5.86 -1.03 -5.00
C SER A 107 4.98 -2.18 -5.41
N GLU A 108 5.11 -3.27 -4.67
CA GLU A 108 4.30 -4.47 -4.80
C GLU A 108 3.64 -4.72 -3.46
N TYR A 109 2.36 -5.03 -3.45
CA TYR A 109 1.71 -5.43 -2.21
C TYR A 109 0.69 -6.53 -2.40
N ALA A 110 0.53 -7.32 -1.33
CA ALA A 110 -0.55 -8.27 -1.16
C ALA A 110 -1.26 -7.99 0.17
N GLY A 111 -2.59 -8.00 0.15
CA GLY A 111 -3.40 -7.64 1.29
C GLY A 111 -4.65 -8.48 1.44
N ILE A 112 -5.20 -8.43 2.64
CA ILE A 112 -6.49 -9.01 3.01
C ILE A 112 -7.31 -7.96 3.74
N GLY A 113 -8.62 -8.06 3.65
CA GLY A 113 -9.47 -7.15 4.39
C GLY A 113 -10.92 -7.54 4.42
N LEU A 114 -11.70 -6.68 5.08
CA LEU A 114 -13.11 -6.87 5.32
C LEU A 114 -13.83 -5.55 5.11
N THR A 115 -14.88 -5.57 4.27
CA THR A 115 -15.79 -4.44 4.11
C THR A 115 -17.10 -4.72 4.83
N VAL A 116 -17.57 -3.78 5.65
CA VAL A 116 -18.73 -3.89 6.53
C VAL A 116 -19.58 -2.61 6.49
N GLY A 117 -20.73 -2.66 7.16
CA GLY A 117 -21.70 -1.58 7.24
C GLY A 117 -22.90 -1.83 6.34
N LYS A 118 -24.05 -1.23 6.67
CA LYS A 118 -25.31 -1.40 5.92
C LYS A 118 -25.15 -1.05 4.44
N ASN A 119 -24.32 -0.05 4.15
CA ASN A 119 -24.00 0.40 2.80
C ASN A 119 -22.59 0.00 2.37
N ARG A 120 -21.94 -0.94 3.09
CA ARG A 120 -20.57 -1.40 2.82
C ARG A 120 -19.55 -0.26 2.74
N ASN A 121 -19.74 0.73 3.60
CA ASN A 121 -19.00 1.99 3.59
C ASN A 121 -17.70 1.95 4.38
N PHE A 122 -17.46 0.93 5.19
CA PHE A 122 -16.24 0.80 5.99
C PHE A 122 -15.44 -0.43 5.58
N THR A 123 -14.17 -0.23 5.29
CA THR A 123 -13.21 -1.31 5.05
C THR A 123 -12.09 -1.22 6.08
N ALA A 124 -11.72 -2.35 6.65
CA ALA A 124 -10.48 -2.52 7.39
C ALA A 124 -9.62 -3.57 6.66
N GLY A 125 -8.31 -3.34 6.60
CA GLY A 125 -7.42 -4.26 5.92
C GLY A 125 -5.99 -4.21 6.41
N TYR A 126 -5.24 -5.20 5.97
CA TYR A 126 -3.83 -5.37 6.24
C TYR A 126 -3.12 -5.76 4.95
N ARG A 127 -1.93 -5.20 4.69
CA ARG A 127 -1.11 -5.55 3.53
C ARG A 127 0.36 -5.62 3.87
N PHE A 128 1.06 -6.55 3.21
CA PHE A 128 2.52 -6.54 3.11
C PHE A 128 2.88 -5.75 1.85
N GLN A 129 3.67 -4.70 1.99
CA GLN A 129 4.06 -3.81 0.90
C GLN A 129 5.58 -3.75 0.79
N HIS A 130 6.12 -4.28 -0.29
CA HIS A 130 7.54 -4.21 -0.61
C HIS A 130 7.80 -3.04 -1.57
N LEU A 131 8.89 -2.31 -1.35
CA LEU A 131 9.42 -1.30 -2.25
C LEU A 131 10.87 -1.63 -2.59
N SER A 132 11.20 -1.58 -3.87
CA SER A 132 12.59 -1.72 -4.34
C SER A 132 12.78 -1.07 -5.71
N ASN A 133 14.04 -0.86 -6.10
CA ASN A 133 14.37 -0.26 -7.39
C ASN A 133 14.64 -1.28 -8.50
N ALA A 134 14.35 -2.57 -8.26
CA ALA A 134 14.58 -3.67 -9.21
C ALA A 134 16.02 -3.75 -9.77
N GLY A 135 17.02 -3.27 -9.03
CA GLY A 135 18.43 -3.28 -9.44
C GLY A 135 18.81 -2.14 -10.40
N ILE A 136 17.98 -1.09 -10.53
CA ILE A 136 18.33 0.12 -11.30
C ILE A 136 19.62 0.75 -10.75
N LYS A 137 19.82 0.74 -9.43
CA LYS A 137 21.02 1.26 -8.78
C LYS A 137 21.27 0.62 -7.43
N GLU A 138 22.51 0.21 -7.20
CA GLU A 138 22.96 -0.34 -5.92
C GLU A 138 23.51 0.74 -4.96
N PRO A 139 23.44 0.52 -3.64
CA PRO A 139 22.74 -0.58 -2.97
C PRO A 139 21.20 -0.48 -3.09
N ASN A 140 20.51 -1.62 -3.19
CA ASN A 140 19.06 -1.72 -3.19
C ASN A 140 18.58 -2.74 -2.14
N PRO A 141 18.63 -2.40 -0.83
CA PRO A 141 18.18 -3.31 0.23
C PRO A 141 16.66 -3.55 0.18
N GLY A 142 15.92 -2.68 -0.50
CA GLY A 142 14.46 -2.64 -0.48
C GLY A 142 13.91 -2.23 0.88
N THR A 143 12.59 -2.14 0.99
CA THR A 143 11.89 -1.81 2.25
C THR A 143 10.57 -2.55 2.26
N THR A 144 10.23 -3.23 3.35
CA THR A 144 8.99 -4.01 3.44
C THR A 144 8.16 -3.53 4.62
N PHE A 145 7.01 -2.93 4.32
CA PHE A 145 6.06 -2.48 5.33
C PHE A 145 4.98 -3.52 5.61
N HIS A 146 4.70 -3.73 6.89
CA HIS A 146 3.43 -4.26 7.35
C HIS A 146 2.48 -3.08 7.55
N VAL A 147 1.40 -2.98 6.78
CA VAL A 147 0.49 -1.83 6.79
C VAL A 147 -0.89 -2.27 7.23
N ILE A 148 -1.43 -1.63 8.26
CA ILE A 148 -2.85 -1.69 8.64
C ILE A 148 -3.54 -0.45 8.11
N TYR A 149 -4.74 -0.60 7.57
CA TYR A 149 -5.49 0.54 7.05
C TYR A 149 -6.99 0.48 7.34
N LEU A 150 -7.59 1.66 7.36
CA LEU A 150 -9.03 1.88 7.38
C LEU A 150 -9.41 2.71 6.15
N ARG A 151 -10.52 2.34 5.52
CA ARG A 151 -11.03 3.03 4.35
C ARG A 151 -12.52 3.29 4.50
N TYR A 152 -12.91 4.50 4.14
CA TYR A 152 -14.29 4.92 4.01
C TYR A 152 -14.66 5.10 2.54
N HIS A 153 -15.79 4.52 2.14
CA HIS A 153 -16.39 4.69 0.81
C HIS A 153 -17.52 5.72 0.92
N PHE A 154 -17.47 6.73 0.05
CA PHE A 154 -18.46 7.82 -0.03
C PHE A 154 -19.59 7.45 -0.98
#